data_AF-A0A0S2LIQ5-F1
#
_entry.id   AF-A0A0S2LIQ5-F1
#
_cell.length_a   1.000
_cell.length_b   1.000
_cell.length_c   1.000
_cell.angle_alpha   90.00
_cell.angle_beta   90.00
_cell.angle_gamma   90.00
#
_symmetry.space_group_name_H-M   'P 1'
#
loop_
_entity.id
_entity.type
_entity.pdbx_description
1 polymer ?
#
loop_
_entity_poly.entity_id
_entity_poly.type
_entity_poly.pdbx_seq_one_letter_code
_entity_poly.pdbx_strand_id
1 'polypeptide(L)'
;MSAIRTSILRSFRATPTTSRAIVVSQKFTAFRQSLHLHPAYQTARRWNSSVPENPQLEAPENGSSPRQVGQIEPRLQMTFTCTADDCGHRSTHEFSKRSYQKGIVLVQCPSCKARHLIADHLGWFKESLEGGKLKTVEDLLAAKGEKIKKGRINFDGDIEIEDE
;
A
#
# COMPACT_ATOMS: atom_id res chain seq x y z
N MET A 1 -63.84 -0.99 -17.68
CA MET A 1 -63.50 0.10 -18.61
C MET A 1 -62.85 1.21 -17.81
N SER A 2 -61.63 1.59 -18.22
CA SER A 2 -60.83 2.77 -17.86
C SER A 2 -60.67 3.20 -16.40
N ALA A 3 -59.50 2.85 -15.85
CA ALA A 3 -58.82 3.67 -14.85
C ALA A 3 -58.10 4.83 -15.57
N ILE A 4 -58.54 6.07 -15.32
CA ILE A 4 -57.93 7.27 -15.93
C ILE A 4 -56.82 7.78 -15.01
N ARG A 5 -55.59 7.58 -15.49
CA ARG A 5 -54.37 8.29 -15.09
C ARG A 5 -54.44 9.74 -15.56
N THR A 6 -54.03 10.69 -14.72
CA THR A 6 -53.41 12.01 -15.05
C THR A 6 -53.42 12.85 -13.77
N SER A 7 -52.44 13.66 -13.36
CA SER A 7 -51.08 13.98 -13.80
C SER A 7 -50.56 14.97 -12.75
N ILE A 8 -49.59 14.58 -11.92
CA ILE A 8 -48.98 15.48 -10.94
C ILE A 8 -47.88 16.27 -11.66
N LEU A 9 -48.12 17.55 -11.93
CA LEU A 9 -47.13 18.48 -12.43
C LEU A 9 -46.13 18.78 -11.30
N ARG A 10 -44.97 18.13 -11.33
CA ARG A 10 -43.82 18.52 -10.51
C ARG A 10 -43.18 19.74 -11.14
N SER A 11 -43.30 20.87 -10.45
CA SER A 11 -42.59 22.11 -10.77
C SER A 11 -41.09 21.89 -10.54
N PHE A 12 -40.33 21.75 -11.63
CA PHE A 12 -38.88 21.71 -11.60
C PHE A 12 -38.35 23.15 -11.50
N ARG A 13 -38.01 23.58 -10.28
CA ARG A 13 -37.23 24.80 -10.08
C ARG A 13 -35.77 24.48 -10.38
N ALA A 14 -35.28 25.00 -11.51
CA ALA A 14 -33.87 25.00 -11.85
C ALA A 14 -33.09 25.82 -10.80
N THR A 15 -32.08 25.21 -10.18
CA THR A 15 -31.11 25.91 -9.33
C THR A 15 -29.97 26.42 -10.21
N PRO A 16 -29.63 27.72 -10.19
CA PRO A 16 -28.46 28.22 -10.90
C PRO A 16 -27.18 27.76 -10.19
N THR A 17 -26.34 27.05 -10.93
CA THR A 17 -24.98 26.63 -10.61
C THR A 17 -24.12 27.88 -10.35
N THR A 18 -23.72 28.11 -9.11
CA THR A 18 -22.73 29.13 -8.77
C THR A 18 -21.32 28.57 -8.97
N SER A 19 -20.74 28.88 -10.12
CA SER A 19 -19.32 28.66 -10.41
C SER A 19 -18.47 29.42 -9.41
N ARG A 20 -17.84 28.72 -8.46
CA ARG A 20 -16.79 29.31 -7.61
C ARG A 20 -15.52 29.45 -8.46
N ALA A 21 -15.25 30.67 -8.88
CA ALA A 21 -13.97 31.06 -9.45
C ALA A 21 -12.87 30.92 -8.39
N ILE A 22 -11.89 30.04 -8.65
CA ILE A 22 -10.67 29.95 -7.87
C ILE A 22 -9.70 30.98 -8.45
N VAL A 23 -9.51 32.09 -7.76
CA VAL A 23 -8.45 33.05 -8.07
C VAL A 23 -7.17 32.55 -7.41
N VAL A 24 -6.33 31.81 -8.15
CA VAL A 24 -4.96 31.52 -7.73
C VAL A 24 -4.10 32.74 -8.01
N SER A 25 -3.76 33.47 -6.95
CA SER A 25 -2.80 34.57 -6.99
C SER A 25 -1.40 34.01 -7.23
N GLN A 26 -0.95 34.03 -8.49
CA GLN A 26 0.46 33.80 -8.84
C GLN A 26 1.27 35.05 -8.51
N LYS A 27 1.78 35.12 -7.28
CA LYS A 27 2.90 36.01 -6.96
C LYS A 27 4.20 35.24 -7.16
N PHE A 28 4.69 35.19 -8.41
CA PHE A 28 6.06 34.84 -8.69
C PHE A 28 6.97 35.96 -8.17
N THR A 29 7.49 35.79 -6.95
CA THR A 29 8.64 36.57 -6.50
C THR A 29 9.88 35.82 -6.97
N ALA A 30 10.53 36.38 -8.00
CA ALA A 30 11.83 35.94 -8.45
C ALA A 30 12.85 36.21 -7.34
N PHE A 31 13.12 35.21 -6.50
CA PHE A 31 14.19 35.29 -5.52
C PHE A 31 15.51 34.94 -6.21
N ARG A 32 16.14 35.97 -6.78
CA ARG A 32 17.55 35.95 -7.16
C ARG A 32 18.37 35.90 -5.88
N GLN A 33 18.96 34.75 -5.56
CA GLN A 33 20.09 34.72 -4.65
C GLN A 33 21.39 34.67 -5.46
N SER A 34 22.18 35.73 -5.30
CA SER A 34 23.54 35.87 -5.82
C SER A 34 24.41 34.71 -5.35
N LEU A 35 25.02 34.02 -6.32
CA LEU A 35 26.20 33.20 -6.12
C LEU A 35 27.33 34.12 -5.62
N HIS A 36 27.59 34.11 -4.31
CA HIS A 36 28.79 34.70 -3.76
C HIS A 36 29.90 33.64 -3.78
N LEU A 37 30.87 33.84 -4.68
CA LEU A 37 32.13 33.12 -4.65
C LEU A 37 32.88 33.52 -3.37
N HIS A 38 33.24 32.53 -2.54
CA HIS A 38 34.15 32.76 -1.41
C HIS A 38 35.61 32.78 -1.89
N PRO A 39 36.46 33.68 -1.35
CA PRO A 39 37.86 33.76 -1.71
C PRO A 39 38.62 32.52 -1.22
N ALA A 40 39.53 32.05 -2.07
CA ALA A 40 40.57 31.10 -1.70
C ALA A 40 41.52 31.75 -0.69
N TYR A 41 41.31 31.51 0.59
CA TYR A 41 42.35 31.73 1.60
C TYR A 41 43.18 30.46 1.75
N GLN A 42 44.33 30.48 1.08
CA GLN A 42 45.44 29.59 1.38
C GLN A 42 45.87 29.82 2.82
N THR A 43 45.75 28.80 3.66
CA THR A 43 46.60 28.69 4.84
C THR A 43 47.40 27.41 4.70
N ALA A 44 48.66 27.56 4.29
CA ALA A 44 49.66 26.54 4.45
C ALA A 44 49.74 26.17 5.94
N ARG A 45 49.27 24.98 6.30
CA ARG A 45 49.50 24.36 7.61
C ARG A 45 50.29 23.08 7.36
N ARG A 46 51.61 23.30 7.40
CA ARG A 46 52.69 22.36 7.68
C ARG A 46 52.22 21.07 8.37
N TRP A 47 52.40 19.95 7.67
CA TRP A 47 52.18 18.61 8.20
C TRP A 47 53.13 18.40 9.39
N ASN A 48 52.58 18.31 10.60
CA ASN A 48 53.31 17.91 11.79
C ASN A 48 52.86 16.50 12.15
N SER A 49 53.78 15.54 12.02
CA SER A 49 53.57 14.12 12.27
C SER A 49 53.59 13.85 13.76
N SER A 50 52.49 14.13 14.45
CA SER A 50 52.28 13.67 15.82
C SER A 50 50.82 13.26 15.97
N VAL A 51 50.62 11.95 15.87
CA VAL A 51 49.35 11.23 16.04
C VAL A 51 48.83 11.46 17.47
N PRO A 52 47.62 12.01 17.65
CA PRO A 52 46.90 11.86 18.91
C PRO A 52 46.04 10.59 18.84
N GLU A 53 46.03 9.87 19.97
CA GLU A 53 45.26 8.67 20.28
C GLU A 53 43.82 8.70 19.71
N ASN A 54 43.44 7.57 19.09
CA ASN A 54 42.13 7.31 18.51
C ASN A 54 40.98 7.56 19.50
N PRO A 55 40.03 8.48 19.25
CA PRO A 55 38.82 8.57 20.06
C PRO A 55 37.99 7.30 19.84
N GLN A 56 37.91 6.48 20.88
CA GLN A 56 37.11 5.27 20.92
C GLN A 56 35.64 5.64 20.72
N LEU A 57 35.15 5.48 19.49
CA LEU A 57 33.72 5.56 19.18
C LEU A 57 33.05 4.33 19.78
N GLU A 58 32.49 4.49 20.98
CA GLU A 58 31.60 3.48 21.58
C GLU A 58 30.32 3.41 20.75
N ALA A 59 30.13 2.28 20.06
CA ALA A 59 28.88 1.98 19.38
C ALA A 59 27.79 1.70 20.42
N PRO A 60 26.54 2.16 20.22
CA PRO A 60 25.46 1.85 21.15
C PRO A 60 25.20 0.33 21.14
N GLU A 61 25.43 -0.29 22.28
CA GLU A 61 25.11 -1.68 22.57
C GLU A 61 23.60 -1.83 22.70
N ASN A 62 22.92 -1.85 21.55
CA ASN A 62 21.55 -2.26 21.46
C ASN A 62 21.52 -3.57 20.68
N GLY A 63 21.06 -4.63 21.36
CA GLY A 63 21.14 -6.04 20.95
C GLY A 63 20.54 -6.30 19.57
N SER A 64 21.32 -6.05 18.53
CA SER A 64 21.05 -6.54 17.19
C SER A 64 21.46 -8.00 17.17
N SER A 65 20.48 -8.86 17.41
CA SER A 65 20.57 -10.26 17.00
C SER A 65 21.13 -10.30 15.58
N PRO A 66 22.14 -11.14 15.28
CA PRO A 66 22.75 -11.20 13.96
C PRO A 66 21.62 -11.45 12.97
N ARG A 67 21.34 -10.45 12.12
CA ARG A 67 20.35 -10.56 11.08
C ARG A 67 20.88 -11.63 10.13
N GLN A 68 20.40 -12.87 10.29
CA GLN A 68 20.88 -14.02 9.55
C GLN A 68 20.75 -13.73 8.05
N VAL A 69 21.88 -13.40 7.42
CA VAL A 69 22.01 -13.21 5.99
C VAL A 69 21.88 -14.61 5.37
N GLY A 70 20.64 -15.02 5.07
CA GLY A 70 20.36 -16.35 4.50
C GLY A 70 18.98 -16.94 4.80
N GLN A 71 18.15 -16.32 5.63
CA GLN A 71 16.76 -16.78 5.84
C GLN A 71 15.91 -16.44 4.59
N ILE A 72 15.65 -17.43 3.74
CA ILE A 72 14.70 -17.30 2.62
C ILE A 72 13.30 -17.15 3.21
N GLU A 73 12.68 -15.99 3.01
CA GLU A 73 11.33 -15.74 3.50
C GLU A 73 10.33 -16.55 2.66
N PRO A 74 9.50 -17.41 3.28
CA PRO A 74 8.51 -18.20 2.54
C PRO A 74 7.49 -17.27 1.86
N ARG A 75 7.11 -17.61 0.63
CA ARG A 75 6.13 -16.86 -0.17
C ARG A 75 4.85 -17.66 -0.34
N LEU A 76 3.75 -16.95 -0.60
CA LEU A 76 2.45 -17.51 -0.88
C LEU A 76 1.99 -16.95 -2.23
N GLN A 77 1.32 -17.80 -3.01
CA GLN A 77 0.66 -17.42 -4.25
C GLN A 77 -0.86 -17.54 -4.07
N MET A 78 -1.60 -16.53 -4.52
CA MET A 78 -3.05 -16.58 -4.59
C MET A 78 -3.50 -16.31 -6.03
N THR A 79 -4.61 -16.90 -6.43
CA THR A 79 -5.30 -16.54 -7.66
C THR A 79 -6.73 -16.14 -7.33
N PHE A 80 -7.13 -14.93 -7.69
CA PHE A 80 -8.48 -14.44 -7.44
C PHE A 80 -9.08 -13.76 -8.68
N THR A 81 -10.39 -13.63 -8.68
CA THR A 81 -11.15 -12.92 -9.73
C THR A 81 -11.57 -11.55 -9.21
N CYS A 82 -11.18 -10.50 -9.92
CA CYS A 82 -11.55 -9.13 -9.58
C CYS A 82 -13.05 -8.89 -9.84
N THR A 83 -13.78 -8.45 -8.82
CA THR A 83 -15.21 -8.13 -8.90
C THR A 83 -15.51 -6.63 -8.85
N ALA A 84 -14.49 -5.77 -8.75
CA ALA A 84 -14.68 -4.32 -8.79
C ALA A 84 -15.16 -3.88 -10.19
N ASP A 85 -16.15 -2.99 -10.24
CA ASP A 85 -16.70 -2.39 -11.46
C ASP A 85 -16.98 -3.40 -12.59
N ASP A 86 -17.55 -4.56 -12.24
CA ASP A 86 -17.85 -5.67 -13.17
C ASP A 86 -16.63 -6.15 -13.99
N CYS A 87 -15.42 -6.03 -13.43
CA CYS A 87 -14.17 -6.30 -14.15
C CYS A 87 -13.98 -7.78 -14.57
N GLY A 88 -14.28 -8.75 -13.70
CA GLY A 88 -14.18 -10.19 -13.99
C GLY A 88 -12.78 -10.76 -14.27
N HIS A 89 -11.71 -9.96 -14.19
CA HIS A 89 -10.37 -10.42 -14.55
C HIS A 89 -9.75 -11.31 -13.46
N ARG A 90 -9.31 -12.52 -13.84
CA ARG A 90 -8.61 -13.46 -12.96
C ARG A 90 -7.11 -13.19 -12.98
N SER A 91 -6.51 -12.97 -11.81
CA SER A 91 -5.07 -12.69 -11.71
C SER A 91 -4.41 -13.44 -10.55
N THR A 92 -3.15 -13.79 -10.75
CA THR A 92 -2.31 -14.52 -9.80
C THR A 92 -1.25 -13.59 -9.23
N HIS A 93 -1.12 -13.55 -7.90
CA HIS A 93 -0.19 -12.66 -7.19
C HIS A 93 0.61 -13.43 -6.15
N GLU A 94 1.88 -13.07 -6.00
CA GLU A 94 2.80 -13.66 -5.02
C GLU A 94 3.26 -12.62 -3.99
N PHE A 95 3.17 -12.96 -2.71
CA PHE A 95 3.48 -12.08 -1.58
C PHE A 95 4.14 -12.90 -0.46
N SER A 96 4.72 -12.23 0.53
CA SER A 96 5.41 -12.95 1.59
C SER A 96 4.42 -13.56 2.58
N LYS A 97 4.75 -14.74 3.12
CA LYS A 97 3.92 -15.39 4.15
C LYS A 97 3.79 -14.50 5.39
N ARG A 98 4.84 -13.74 5.73
CA ARG A 98 4.82 -12.82 6.87
C ARG A 98 3.85 -11.67 6.66
N SER A 99 3.84 -11.04 5.48
CA SER A 99 2.90 -9.94 5.19
C SER A 99 1.47 -10.45 5.25
N TYR A 100 1.25 -11.68 4.77
CA TYR A 100 -0.05 -12.30 4.83
C TYR A 100 -0.53 -12.58 6.25
N GLN A 101 0.31 -13.15 7.13
CA GLN A 101 -0.12 -13.62 8.45
C GLN A 101 -0.06 -12.56 9.55
N LYS A 102 0.81 -11.56 9.41
CA LYS A 102 1.11 -10.58 10.47
C LYS A 102 1.01 -9.13 10.01
N GLY A 103 0.76 -8.90 8.72
CA GLY A 103 0.78 -7.58 8.12
C GLY A 103 -0.49 -7.26 7.35
N ILE A 104 -0.29 -6.45 6.30
CA ILE A 104 -1.31 -6.07 5.34
C ILE A 104 -0.85 -6.47 3.93
N VAL A 105 -1.78 -6.99 3.12
CA VAL A 105 -1.55 -7.34 1.72
C VAL A 105 -2.58 -6.66 0.84
N LEU A 106 -2.09 -5.84 -0.08
CA LEU A 106 -2.87 -5.19 -1.14
C LEU A 106 -2.31 -5.64 -2.48
N VAL A 107 -3.18 -6.12 -3.36
CA VAL A 107 -2.81 -6.55 -4.73
C VAL A 107 -3.50 -5.65 -5.74
N GLN A 108 -2.79 -5.23 -6.79
CA GLN A 108 -3.37 -4.40 -7.84
C GLN A 108 -3.89 -5.27 -8.98
N CYS A 109 -5.16 -5.13 -9.33
CA CYS A 109 -5.70 -5.79 -10.51
C CYS A 109 -5.09 -5.18 -11.79
N PRO A 110 -4.55 -5.99 -12.72
CA PRO A 110 -3.93 -5.46 -13.94
C PRO A 110 -4.96 -4.86 -14.92
N SER A 111 -6.24 -5.23 -14.81
CA SER A 111 -7.33 -4.73 -15.66
C SER A 111 -7.91 -3.41 -15.14
N CYS A 112 -8.65 -3.43 -14.01
CA CYS A 112 -9.29 -2.22 -13.47
C CYS A 112 -8.35 -1.27 -12.72
N LYS A 113 -7.08 -1.66 -12.50
CA LYS A 113 -6.05 -0.89 -11.76
C LYS A 113 -6.37 -0.60 -10.30
N ALA A 114 -7.54 -0.99 -9.79
CA ALA A 114 -7.89 -0.92 -8.39
C ALA A 114 -6.99 -1.82 -7.54
N ARG A 115 -6.79 -1.44 -6.27
CA ARG A 115 -6.09 -2.26 -5.27
C ARG A 115 -7.11 -3.03 -4.44
N HIS A 116 -6.96 -4.34 -4.38
CA HIS A 116 -7.78 -5.25 -3.60
C HIS A 116 -7.06 -5.60 -2.30
N LEU A 117 -7.77 -5.44 -1.18
CA LEU A 117 -7.29 -5.85 0.13
C LEU A 117 -7.47 -7.37 0.27
N ILE A 118 -6.40 -8.08 0.64
CA ILE A 118 -6.46 -9.54 0.83
C ILE A 118 -6.32 -9.92 2.31
N ALA A 119 -5.40 -9.30 3.03
CA ALA A 119 -5.21 -9.53 4.45
C ALA A 119 -4.95 -8.20 5.15
N ASP A 120 -5.59 -7.97 6.31
CA ASP A 120 -5.32 -6.87 7.23
C ASP A 120 -5.33 -7.37 8.68
N HIS A 121 -4.16 -7.80 9.15
CA HIS A 121 -3.98 -8.20 10.55
C HIS A 121 -3.62 -7.04 11.48
N LEU A 122 -3.33 -5.85 10.92
CA LEU A 122 -2.97 -4.65 11.68
C LEU A 122 -4.22 -3.83 12.07
N GLY A 123 -5.34 -4.06 11.37
CA GLY A 123 -6.63 -3.49 11.70
C GLY A 123 -6.76 -2.04 11.27
N TRP A 124 -6.16 -1.69 10.13
CA TRP A 124 -6.33 -0.37 9.50
C TRP A 124 -7.73 -0.19 8.90
N PHE A 125 -8.41 -1.27 8.55
CA PHE A 125 -9.74 -1.23 7.89
C PHE A 125 -10.90 -1.72 8.77
N LYS A 126 -10.74 -1.69 10.10
CA LYS A 126 -11.73 -2.20 11.08
C LYS A 126 -13.12 -1.56 10.98
N GLU A 127 -13.25 -0.34 10.46
CA GLU A 127 -14.54 0.34 10.33
C GLU A 127 -15.34 -0.10 9.09
N SER A 128 -14.68 -0.69 8.08
CA SER A 128 -15.29 -0.96 6.77
C SER A 128 -15.78 -2.40 6.58
N LEU A 129 -15.48 -3.31 7.52
CA LEU A 129 -15.88 -4.71 7.50
C LEU A 129 -16.73 -4.99 8.74
N GLU A 130 -17.96 -5.47 8.58
CA GLU A 130 -18.98 -5.65 9.63
C GLU A 130 -18.42 -5.89 11.05
N GLY A 131 -18.41 -4.84 11.88
CA GLY A 131 -18.00 -4.91 13.29
C GLY A 131 -16.50 -5.16 13.55
N GLY A 132 -15.62 -4.94 12.56
CA GLY A 132 -14.17 -5.09 12.68
C GLY A 132 -13.68 -6.54 12.83
N LYS A 133 -14.53 -7.51 12.49
CA LYS A 133 -14.32 -8.92 12.82
C LYS A 133 -13.62 -9.72 11.72
N LEU A 134 -13.81 -9.37 10.45
CA LEU A 134 -13.28 -10.09 9.29
C LEU A 134 -11.96 -9.43 8.87
N LYS A 135 -10.83 -10.16 9.04
CA LYS A 135 -9.47 -9.60 8.89
C LYS A 135 -8.79 -10.05 7.59
N THR A 136 -9.20 -11.18 7.05
CA THR A 136 -8.58 -11.82 5.89
C THR A 136 -9.60 -12.30 4.88
N VAL A 137 -9.16 -12.54 3.65
CA VAL A 137 -9.99 -13.14 2.61
C VAL A 137 -10.54 -14.50 3.05
N GLU A 138 -9.79 -15.29 3.83
CA GLU A 138 -10.32 -16.54 4.35
C GLU A 138 -11.46 -16.35 5.32
N ASP A 139 -11.36 -15.36 6.21
CA ASP A 139 -12.44 -15.06 7.16
C ASP A 139 -13.69 -14.61 6.41
N LEU A 140 -13.52 -13.82 5.34
CA LEU A 140 -14.61 -13.35 4.48
C LEU A 140 -15.29 -14.52 3.74
N LEU A 141 -14.51 -15.44 3.18
CA LEU A 141 -15.03 -16.61 2.45
C LEU A 141 -15.69 -17.61 3.41
N ALA A 142 -15.11 -17.81 4.58
CA ALA A 142 -15.68 -18.65 5.64
C ALA A 142 -17.04 -18.09 6.12
N ALA A 143 -17.16 -16.77 6.29
CA ALA A 143 -18.41 -16.12 6.65
C ALA A 143 -19.50 -16.30 5.57
N LYS A 144 -19.11 -16.39 4.29
CA LYS A 144 -20.02 -16.69 3.17
C LYS A 144 -20.33 -18.19 3.02
N GLY A 145 -19.71 -19.06 3.82
CA GLY A 145 -19.87 -20.51 3.74
C GLY A 145 -19.08 -21.17 2.60
N GLU A 146 -18.10 -20.48 2.02
CA GLU A 146 -17.25 -20.99 0.95
C GLU A 146 -16.05 -21.77 1.52
N LYS A 147 -15.69 -22.90 0.89
CA LYS A 147 -14.55 -23.74 1.30
C LYS A 147 -13.26 -23.31 0.60
N ILE A 148 -12.15 -23.29 1.34
CA ILE A 148 -10.83 -22.91 0.84
C ILE A 148 -9.92 -24.13 0.82
N LYS A 149 -9.34 -24.43 -0.33
CA LYS A 149 -8.28 -25.43 -0.45
C LYS A 149 -6.92 -24.76 -0.29
N LYS A 150 -6.06 -25.35 0.54
CA LYS A 150 -4.67 -24.91 0.73
C LYS A 150 -3.76 -25.90 0.03
N GLY A 151 -2.73 -25.39 -0.65
CA GLY A 151 -1.74 -26.21 -1.35
C GLY A 151 -0.32 -25.70 -1.12
N ARG A 152 0.66 -26.56 -1.40
CA ARG A 152 2.09 -26.24 -1.41
C ARG A 152 2.57 -26.08 -2.85
N ILE A 153 3.55 -25.20 -3.04
CA ILE A 153 4.16 -24.97 -4.35
C ILE A 153 5.58 -25.53 -4.28
N ASN A 154 5.89 -26.48 -5.16
CA ASN A 154 7.21 -27.07 -5.28
C ASN A 154 8.17 -26.14 -6.05
N PHE A 155 9.46 -26.45 -6.02
CA PHE A 155 10.48 -25.69 -6.74
C PHE A 155 10.21 -25.63 -8.26
N ASP A 156 9.62 -26.69 -8.81
CA ASP A 156 9.26 -26.79 -10.24
C ASP A 156 7.98 -26.01 -10.61
N GLY A 157 7.32 -25.37 -9.63
CA GLY A 157 6.11 -24.58 -9.84
C GLY A 157 4.80 -25.38 -9.76
N ASP A 158 4.89 -26.69 -9.54
CA ASP A 158 3.73 -27.56 -9.35
C ASP A 158 3.00 -27.23 -8.04
N ILE A 159 1.66 -27.23 -8.09
CA ILE A 159 0.78 -26.98 -6.95
C ILE A 159 0.25 -28.32 -6.43
N GLU A 160 0.70 -28.73 -5.25
CA GLU A 160 0.19 -29.90 -4.54
C GLU A 160 -0.97 -29.48 -3.65
N ILE A 161 -2.13 -30.11 -3.83
CA ILE A 161 -3.33 -29.90 -3.01
C ILE A 161 -3.60 -31.21 -2.27
N GLU A 162 -3.51 -31.18 -0.94
CA GLU A 162 -3.90 -32.31 -0.10
C GLU A 162 -5.42 -32.24 0.08
N ASP A 163 -6.14 -33.25 -0.41
CA ASP A 163 -7.60 -33.36 -0.20
C ASP A 163 -7.85 -33.85 1.23
N GLU A 164 -8.40 -32.99 2.08
CA GLU A 164 -8.99 -33.34 3.39
C GLU A 164 -10.51 -33.26 3.33
#